data_AF-A0A922I0K7-F1
#
_entry.id   AF-A0A922I0K7-F1
#
_cell.length_a   1.000
_cell.length_b   1.000
_cell.length_c   1.000
_cell.angle_alpha   90.00
_cell.angle_beta   90.00
_cell.angle_gamma   90.00
#
_symmetry.space_group_name_H-M   'P 1'
#
loop_
_entity.id
_entity.type
_entity.pdbx_description
1 polymer ?
#
loop_
_entity_poly.entity_id
_entity_poly.type
_entity_poly.pdbx_seq_one_letter_code
_entity_poly.pdbx_strand_id
1 'polypeptide(L)'
;MDPIHDPINSNGDNNNSIDMDIYYKTLCSSGLSFVAKQPQQIEQRRQILIDNKQKIVYSNYDSFLKFSNFTKQIINDFQTLETCLDQLNTSIPEFKNQCATFSDNTKQISNRWNNVSLMLSKYPQLIEFMEIPQLLNNCIRTFYYDDAIMICDFVTKLCSKHSNDASIFRNMLYEVDKCKDIMVAQMIRELSGNILLPTCMKMIKYLRQIDRFTEDQLRINFLTRHLVPTRIEQRNRKSKLFIKSN
;
A
#
# COMPACT_ATOMS: atom_id res chain seq x y z
N MET A 1 24.92 37.83 -25.92
CA MET A 1 25.07 39.09 -26.67
C MET A 1 24.18 38.96 -27.88
N ASP A 2 22.88 39.00 -27.62
CA ASP A 2 21.82 39.03 -28.63
C ASP A 2 21.06 40.35 -28.43
N PRO A 3 20.51 40.91 -29.52
CA PRO A 3 20.19 42.32 -29.61
C PRO A 3 18.87 42.61 -28.92
N ILE A 4 18.86 43.64 -28.07
CA ILE A 4 17.64 44.24 -27.57
C ILE A 4 16.97 44.89 -28.78
N HIS A 5 15.81 44.33 -29.11
CA HIS A 5 14.87 44.80 -30.09
C HIS A 5 14.41 46.22 -29.70
N ASP A 6 14.86 47.23 -30.46
CA ASP A 6 14.24 48.55 -30.47
C ASP A 6 12.97 48.49 -31.34
N PRO A 7 11.76 48.68 -30.82
CA PRO A 7 10.62 49.07 -31.63
C PRO A 7 10.57 50.61 -31.60
N ILE A 8 11.61 51.28 -32.09
CA ILE A 8 11.60 52.74 -32.25
C ILE A 8 11.39 53.05 -33.73
N ASN A 9 10.12 53.11 -34.07
CA ASN A 9 9.56 54.15 -34.93
C ASN A 9 10.16 54.28 -36.34
N SER A 10 9.65 53.44 -37.26
CA SER A 10 9.74 53.57 -38.73
C SER A 10 9.23 54.92 -39.30
N ASN A 11 8.82 55.89 -38.47
CA ASN A 11 8.37 57.21 -38.92
C ASN A 11 9.44 58.32 -38.80
N GLY A 12 10.65 58.00 -38.31
CA GLY A 12 11.77 58.96 -38.20
C GLY A 12 12.53 59.23 -39.50
N ASP A 13 12.58 58.24 -40.40
CA ASP A 13 13.43 58.33 -41.61
C ASP A 13 12.81 59.17 -42.73
N ASN A 14 11.48 59.17 -42.85
CA ASN A 14 10.79 59.97 -43.87
C ASN A 14 10.94 61.48 -43.63
N ASN A 15 10.90 61.93 -42.36
CA ASN A 15 11.08 63.35 -42.03
C ASN A 15 12.53 63.80 -42.24
N ASN A 16 13.52 62.97 -41.89
CA ASN A 16 14.94 63.27 -42.13
C ASN A 16 15.27 63.38 -43.63
N SER A 17 14.66 62.53 -44.48
CA SER A 17 14.85 62.58 -45.93
C SER A 17 14.27 63.85 -46.54
N ILE A 18 13.06 64.24 -46.12
CA ILE A 18 12.37 65.45 -46.60
C ILE A 18 13.13 66.72 -46.19
N ASP A 19 13.63 66.77 -44.95
CA ASP A 19 14.41 67.90 -44.45
C ASP A 19 15.76 68.05 -45.17
N MET A 20 16.39 66.93 -45.56
CA MET A 20 17.60 66.91 -46.37
C MET A 20 17.34 67.44 -47.78
N ASP A 21 16.26 67.03 -48.43
CA ASP A 21 15.90 67.49 -49.79
C ASP A 21 15.58 69.00 -49.82
N ILE A 22 14.90 69.50 -48.79
CA ILE A 22 14.65 70.94 -48.60
C ILE A 22 15.98 71.67 -48.40
N TYR A 23 16.89 71.12 -47.59
CA TYR A 23 18.21 71.69 -47.36
C TYR A 23 19.05 71.76 -48.64
N TYR A 24 19.08 70.69 -49.44
CA TYR A 24 19.77 70.66 -50.74
C TYR A 24 19.21 71.68 -51.74
N LYS A 25 17.88 71.82 -51.81
CA LYS A 25 17.22 72.82 -52.66
C LYS A 25 17.60 74.26 -52.25
N THR A 26 17.74 74.51 -50.94
CA THR A 26 18.10 75.82 -50.39
C THR A 26 19.57 76.16 -50.61
N LEU A 27 20.45 75.15 -50.60
CA LEU A 27 21.87 75.26 -50.97
C LEU A 27 22.06 75.62 -52.44
N CYS A 28 21.28 75.01 -53.35
CA CYS A 28 21.36 75.30 -54.78
C CYS A 28 20.83 76.69 -55.14
N SER A 29 19.90 77.25 -54.36
CA SER A 29 19.33 78.59 -54.59
C SER A 29 20.13 79.75 -53.98
N SER A 30 21.17 79.47 -53.20
CA SER A 30 21.97 80.48 -52.51
C SER A 30 23.35 80.66 -53.16
N GLY A 31 23.85 81.90 -53.22
CA GLY A 31 25.09 82.23 -53.95
C GLY A 31 26.35 81.55 -53.39
N LEU A 32 27.39 81.40 -54.22
CA LEU A 32 28.65 80.70 -53.89
C LEU A 32 29.31 81.20 -52.59
N SER A 33 29.11 82.47 -52.22
CA SER A 33 29.58 83.07 -50.97
C SER A 33 28.86 82.55 -49.71
N PHE A 34 27.60 82.11 -49.85
CA PHE A 34 26.83 81.46 -48.78
C PHE A 34 27.32 80.04 -48.58
N VAL A 35 27.51 79.27 -49.65
CA VAL A 35 28.04 77.89 -49.62
C VAL A 35 29.45 77.84 -49.03
N ALA A 36 30.31 78.82 -49.34
CA ALA A 36 31.65 78.90 -48.74
C ALA A 36 31.62 79.17 -47.22
N LYS A 37 30.60 79.85 -46.71
CA LYS A 37 30.40 80.12 -45.28
C LYS A 37 29.59 79.02 -44.57
N GLN A 38 28.85 78.19 -45.30
CA GLN A 38 28.07 77.07 -44.74
C GLN A 38 28.89 76.07 -43.90
N PRO A 39 30.05 75.53 -44.35
CA PRO A 39 30.80 74.58 -43.53
C PRO A 39 31.27 75.22 -42.22
N GLN A 40 31.63 76.50 -42.23
CA GLN A 40 31.99 77.23 -41.01
C GLN A 40 30.79 77.41 -40.07
N GLN A 41 29.60 77.70 -40.60
CA GLN A 41 28.38 77.79 -39.79
C GLN A 41 27.93 76.44 -39.22
N ILE A 42 28.06 75.36 -40.00
CA ILE A 42 27.76 74.00 -39.53
C ILE A 42 28.74 73.61 -38.43
N GLU A 43 30.03 73.89 -38.60
CA GLU A 43 31.03 73.58 -37.59
C GLU A 43 30.81 74.39 -36.30
N GLN A 44 30.46 75.68 -36.42
CA GLN A 44 30.06 76.49 -35.27
C GLN A 44 28.81 75.94 -34.57
N ARG A 45 27.77 75.55 -35.32
CA ARG A 45 26.55 74.95 -34.76
C ARG A 45 26.82 73.59 -34.12
N ARG A 46 27.68 72.77 -34.73
CA ARG A 46 28.13 71.48 -34.20
C ARG A 46 28.85 71.68 -32.87
N GLN A 47 29.75 72.65 -32.80
CA GLN A 47 30.47 72.97 -31.57
C GLN A 47 29.50 73.45 -30.47
N ILE A 48 28.58 74.36 -30.80
CA ILE A 48 27.52 74.80 -29.86
C ILE A 48 26.68 73.62 -29.37
N LEU A 49 26.33 72.68 -30.24
CA LEU A 49 25.56 71.50 -29.86
C LEU A 49 26.36 70.58 -28.94
N ILE A 50 27.66 70.39 -29.21
CA ILE A 50 28.55 69.61 -28.35
C ILE A 50 28.67 70.27 -26.98
N ASP A 51 28.89 71.59 -26.93
CA ASP A 51 28.99 72.34 -25.69
C ASP A 51 27.67 72.29 -24.90
N ASN A 52 26.52 72.38 -25.59
CA ASN A 52 25.20 72.24 -24.96
C ASN A 52 24.96 70.81 -24.44
N LYS A 53 25.30 69.78 -25.21
CA LYS A 53 25.23 68.38 -24.75
C LYS A 53 26.11 68.17 -23.53
N GLN A 54 27.33 68.68 -23.55
CA GLN A 54 28.24 68.62 -22.41
C GLN A 54 27.65 69.35 -21.20
N LYS A 55 27.14 70.57 -21.35
CA LYS A 55 26.49 71.30 -20.25
C LYS A 55 25.34 70.51 -19.64
N ILE A 56 24.48 69.92 -20.48
CA ILE A 56 23.33 69.11 -20.03
C ILE A 56 23.80 67.83 -19.33
N VAL A 57 24.84 67.18 -19.86
CA VAL A 57 25.44 65.97 -19.27
C VAL A 57 26.11 66.29 -17.94
N TYR A 58 26.85 67.39 -17.83
CA TYR A 58 27.49 67.81 -16.58
C TYR A 58 26.47 68.28 -15.55
N SER A 59 25.44 69.03 -15.96
CA SER A 59 24.40 69.48 -15.03
C SER A 59 23.56 68.34 -14.47
N ASN A 60 23.38 67.27 -15.25
CA ASN A 60 22.56 66.11 -14.87
C ASN A 60 23.39 64.82 -14.69
N TYR A 61 24.71 64.94 -14.49
CA TYR A 61 25.61 63.79 -14.44
C TYR A 61 25.22 62.81 -13.32
N ASP A 62 24.82 63.34 -12.16
CA ASP A 62 24.32 62.56 -11.03
C ASP A 62 23.07 61.75 -11.39
N SER A 63 22.14 62.33 -12.15
CA SER A 63 20.94 61.64 -12.62
C SER A 63 21.27 60.53 -13.61
N PHE A 64 22.23 60.75 -14.53
CA PHE A 64 22.69 59.72 -15.47
C PHE A 64 23.44 58.58 -14.75
N LEU A 65 24.26 58.90 -13.76
CA LEU A 65 24.97 57.89 -12.98
C LEU A 65 23.99 57.06 -12.14
N LYS A 66 23.02 57.71 -11.49
CA LYS A 66 21.92 57.04 -10.79
C LYS A 66 21.09 56.18 -11.74
N PHE A 67 20.79 56.66 -12.95
CA PHE A 67 20.07 55.90 -13.96
C PHE A 67 20.84 54.65 -14.41
N SER A 68 22.15 54.77 -14.63
CA SER A 68 23.02 53.64 -14.99
C SER A 68 23.06 52.60 -13.86
N ASN A 69 23.24 53.04 -12.61
CA ASN A 69 23.24 52.16 -11.46
C ASN A 69 21.88 51.49 -11.24
N PHE A 70 20.79 52.24 -11.38
CA PHE A 70 19.43 51.72 -11.28
C PHE A 70 19.14 50.69 -12.38
N THR A 71 19.60 50.94 -13.61
CA THR A 71 19.48 49.98 -14.72
C THR A 71 20.25 48.70 -14.44
N LYS A 72 21.48 48.80 -13.92
CA LYS A 72 22.26 47.63 -13.51
C LYS A 72 21.59 46.84 -12.39
N GLN A 73 21.02 47.55 -11.41
CA GLN A 73 20.28 46.93 -10.32
C GLN A 73 19.05 46.19 -10.85
N ILE A 74 18.26 46.82 -11.72
CA ILE A 74 17.12 46.18 -12.38
C ILE A 74 17.54 44.90 -13.11
N ILE A 75 18.62 44.94 -13.90
CA ILE A 75 19.10 43.77 -14.63
C ILE A 75 19.47 42.64 -13.65
N ASN A 76 20.18 42.96 -12.58
CA ASN A 76 20.53 41.96 -11.56
C ASN A 76 19.28 41.40 -10.85
N ASP A 77 18.32 42.26 -10.51
CA ASP A 77 17.06 41.85 -9.88
C ASP A 77 16.27 40.92 -10.81
N PHE A 78 16.20 41.23 -12.11
CA PHE A 78 15.59 40.33 -13.12
C PHE A 78 16.32 38.99 -13.20
N GLN A 79 17.64 38.95 -13.16
CA GLN A 79 18.40 37.69 -13.14
C GLN A 79 18.11 36.87 -11.87
N THR A 80 17.99 37.52 -10.71
CA THR A 80 17.60 36.81 -9.48
C THR A 80 16.16 36.31 -9.56
N LEU A 81 15.26 37.05 -10.20
CA LEU A 81 13.87 36.63 -10.42
C LEU A 81 13.82 35.42 -11.36
N GLU A 82 14.57 35.43 -12.45
CA GLU A 82 14.67 34.31 -13.38
C GLU A 82 15.17 33.05 -12.67
N THR A 83 16.25 33.14 -11.90
CA THR A 83 16.77 31.98 -11.14
C THR A 83 15.79 31.46 -10.09
N CYS A 84 15.06 32.35 -9.41
CA CYS A 84 14.03 31.96 -8.44
C CYS A 84 12.84 31.28 -9.15
N LEU A 85 12.45 31.78 -10.32
CA LEU A 85 11.39 31.20 -11.14
C LEU A 85 11.80 29.81 -11.66
N ASP A 86 13.05 29.63 -12.09
CA ASP A 86 13.59 28.33 -12.47
C ASP A 86 13.60 27.35 -11.30
N GLN A 87 14.05 27.78 -10.11
CA GLN A 87 14.01 26.96 -8.90
C GLN A 87 12.57 26.57 -8.53
N LEU A 88 11.61 27.50 -8.62
CA LEU A 88 10.20 27.22 -8.38
C LEU A 88 9.66 26.22 -9.41
N ASN A 89 10.01 26.39 -10.69
CA ASN A 89 9.59 25.51 -11.77
C ASN A 89 10.14 24.08 -11.60
N THR A 90 11.32 23.92 -11.00
CA THR A 90 11.86 22.60 -10.63
C THR A 90 11.27 22.04 -9.34
N SER A 91 10.95 22.88 -8.36
CA SER A 91 10.47 22.46 -7.03
C SER A 91 8.99 22.04 -7.03
N ILE A 92 8.14 22.67 -7.84
CA ILE A 92 6.72 22.31 -7.97
C ILE A 92 6.50 20.83 -8.39
N PRO A 93 7.15 20.32 -9.46
CA PRO A 93 6.97 18.92 -9.84
C PRO A 93 7.56 17.96 -8.82
N GLU A 94 8.66 18.32 -8.16
CA GLU A 94 9.22 17.52 -7.05
C GLU A 94 8.22 17.42 -5.90
N PHE A 95 7.65 18.55 -5.47
CA PHE A 95 6.62 18.59 -4.43
C PHE A 95 5.38 17.76 -4.83
N LYS A 96 4.94 17.86 -6.09
CA LYS A 96 3.84 17.04 -6.61
C LYS A 96 4.14 15.54 -6.52
N ASN A 97 5.36 15.14 -6.89
CA ASN A 97 5.79 13.74 -6.79
C ASN A 97 5.84 13.27 -5.33
N GLN A 98 6.38 14.10 -4.43
CA GLN A 98 6.40 13.81 -2.99
C GLN A 98 4.97 13.67 -2.44
N CYS A 99 4.03 14.55 -2.80
CA CYS A 99 2.63 14.42 -2.43
C CYS A 99 1.98 13.13 -2.97
N ALA A 100 2.31 12.72 -4.21
CA ALA A 100 1.82 11.46 -4.77
C ALA A 100 2.35 10.25 -3.96
N THR A 101 3.65 10.23 -3.64
CA THR A 101 4.24 9.17 -2.80
C THR A 101 3.65 9.16 -1.39
N PHE A 102 3.39 10.34 -0.80
CA PHE A 102 2.76 10.46 0.50
C PHE A 102 1.34 9.91 0.47
N SER A 103 0.55 10.24 -0.55
CA SER A 103 -0.80 9.72 -0.74
C SER A 103 -0.81 8.19 -0.87
N ASP A 104 0.11 7.61 -1.63
CA ASP A 104 0.21 6.15 -1.76
C ASP A 104 0.58 5.50 -0.42
N ASN A 105 1.59 6.04 0.28
CA ASN A 105 1.98 5.57 1.60
C ASN A 105 0.83 5.65 2.61
N THR A 106 0.06 6.75 2.63
CA THR A 106 -1.12 6.89 3.49
C THR A 106 -2.18 5.84 3.16
N LYS A 107 -2.43 5.54 1.88
CA LYS A 107 -3.36 4.47 1.47
C LYS A 107 -2.89 3.10 1.95
N GLN A 108 -1.61 2.78 1.78
CA GLN A 108 -1.05 1.52 2.28
C GLN A 108 -1.17 1.41 3.81
N ILE A 109 -0.90 2.49 4.53
CA ILE A 109 -1.07 2.55 5.99
C ILE A 109 -2.55 2.35 6.35
N SER A 110 -3.47 3.05 5.71
CA SER A 110 -4.92 2.90 5.95
C SER A 110 -5.40 1.47 5.70
N ASN A 111 -4.95 0.84 4.61
CA ASN A 111 -5.25 -0.56 4.31
C ASN A 111 -4.71 -1.51 5.39
N ARG A 112 -3.49 -1.26 5.88
CA ARG A 112 -2.91 -2.02 7.00
C ARG A 112 -3.75 -1.87 8.27
N TRP A 113 -4.14 -0.66 8.63
CA TRP A 113 -5.01 -0.42 9.78
C TRP A 113 -6.36 -1.11 9.64
N ASN A 114 -6.97 -1.06 8.46
CA ASN A 114 -8.23 -1.75 8.19
C ASN A 114 -8.07 -3.28 8.36
N ASN A 115 -7.01 -3.86 7.82
CA ASN A 115 -6.72 -5.30 7.98
C ASN A 115 -6.48 -5.68 9.45
N VAL A 116 -5.75 -4.84 10.22
CA VAL A 116 -5.51 -5.07 11.65
C VAL A 116 -6.82 -4.96 12.44
N SER A 117 -7.65 -3.96 12.14
CA SER A 117 -8.96 -3.80 12.76
C SER A 117 -9.88 -4.98 12.45
N LEU A 118 -9.90 -5.45 11.20
CA LEU A 118 -10.64 -6.64 10.80
C LEU A 118 -10.13 -7.88 11.53
N MET A 119 -8.80 -8.08 11.59
CA MET A 119 -8.18 -9.17 12.33
C MET A 119 -8.60 -9.13 13.80
N LEU A 120 -8.53 -7.98 14.46
CA LEU A 120 -8.94 -7.82 15.86
C LEU A 120 -10.43 -8.13 16.06
N SER A 121 -11.29 -7.71 15.13
CA SER A 121 -12.73 -8.02 15.20
C SER A 121 -13.05 -9.50 15.06
N LYS A 122 -12.24 -10.25 14.30
CA LYS A 122 -12.42 -11.69 14.04
C LYS A 122 -11.60 -12.58 14.98
N TYR A 123 -10.65 -12.00 15.70
CA TYR A 123 -9.77 -12.71 16.62
C TYR A 123 -10.52 -13.51 17.70
N PRO A 124 -11.62 -13.01 18.32
CA PRO A 124 -12.40 -13.81 19.27
C PRO A 124 -13.02 -15.05 18.62
N GLN A 125 -13.57 -14.91 17.42
CA GLN A 125 -14.17 -16.03 16.66
C GLN A 125 -13.11 -17.09 16.32
N LEU A 126 -11.88 -16.66 16.05
CA LEU A 126 -10.76 -17.56 15.80
C LEU A 126 -10.33 -18.30 17.08
N ILE A 127 -10.33 -17.64 18.24
CA ILE A 127 -10.06 -18.28 19.53
C ILE A 127 -11.13 -19.33 19.82
N GLU A 128 -12.42 -18.97 19.73
CA GLU A 128 -13.52 -19.91 19.95
C GLU A 128 -13.39 -21.14 19.07
N PHE A 129 -12.98 -20.96 17.81
CA PHE A 129 -12.69 -22.06 16.90
C PHE A 129 -11.52 -22.93 17.37
N MET A 130 -10.43 -22.33 17.87
CA MET A 130 -9.29 -23.07 18.42
C MET A 130 -9.58 -23.77 19.76
N GLU A 131 -10.63 -23.39 20.47
CA GLU A 131 -11.05 -24.04 21.73
C GLU A 131 -11.85 -25.34 21.50
N ILE A 132 -12.43 -25.54 20.31
CA ILE A 132 -13.26 -26.72 19.99
C ILE A 132 -12.57 -28.06 20.27
N PRO A 133 -11.29 -28.30 19.90
CA PRO A 133 -10.60 -29.55 20.23
C PRO A 133 -10.41 -29.78 21.74
N GLN A 134 -10.28 -28.71 22.53
CA GLN A 134 -10.19 -28.81 23.98
C GLN A 134 -11.56 -29.21 24.57
N LEU A 135 -12.63 -28.59 24.08
CA LEU A 135 -14.00 -28.98 24.43
C LEU A 135 -14.27 -30.45 24.07
N LEU A 136 -13.88 -30.88 22.88
CA LEU A 136 -14.01 -32.27 22.43
C LEU A 136 -13.26 -33.24 23.35
N ASN A 137 -12.02 -32.94 23.73
CA ASN A 137 -11.26 -33.74 24.68
C ASN A 137 -11.95 -33.84 26.05
N ASN A 138 -12.56 -32.77 26.53
CA ASN A 138 -13.33 -32.78 27.79
C ASN A 138 -14.61 -33.61 27.69
N CYS A 139 -15.35 -33.53 26.58
CA CYS A 139 -16.50 -34.39 26.31
C CYS A 139 -16.11 -35.88 26.33
N ILE A 140 -14.99 -36.24 25.69
CA ILE A 140 -14.46 -37.61 25.66
C ILE A 140 -14.10 -38.10 27.07
N ARG A 141 -13.41 -37.27 27.87
CA ARG A 141 -13.04 -37.59 29.26
C ARG A 141 -14.24 -37.77 30.19
N THR A 142 -15.33 -37.05 29.92
CA THR A 142 -16.56 -37.08 30.72
C THR A 142 -17.58 -38.10 30.21
N PHE A 143 -17.22 -38.90 29.19
CA PHE A 143 -18.07 -39.94 28.56
C PHE A 143 -19.33 -39.42 27.83
N TYR A 144 -19.35 -38.14 27.45
CA TYR A 144 -20.41 -37.55 26.61
C TYR A 144 -20.12 -37.79 25.11
N TYR A 145 -20.32 -39.03 24.66
CA TYR A 145 -19.97 -39.44 23.30
C TYR A 145 -20.91 -38.92 22.21
N ASP A 146 -22.20 -38.73 22.50
CA ASP A 146 -23.16 -38.13 21.56
C ASP A 146 -22.70 -36.74 21.11
N ASP A 147 -22.37 -35.88 22.08
CA ASP A 147 -21.91 -34.50 21.83
C ASP A 147 -20.55 -34.48 21.13
N ALA A 148 -19.63 -35.37 21.53
CA ALA A 148 -18.31 -35.49 20.91
C ALA A 148 -18.39 -35.83 19.41
N ILE A 149 -19.29 -36.74 19.03
CA ILE A 149 -19.52 -37.11 17.62
C ILE A 149 -20.14 -35.93 16.85
N MET A 150 -21.10 -35.24 17.44
CA MET A 150 -21.71 -34.05 16.82
C MET A 150 -20.67 -32.95 16.53
N ILE A 151 -19.76 -32.70 17.49
CA ILE A 151 -18.66 -31.75 17.33
C ILE A 151 -17.71 -32.19 16.21
N CYS A 152 -17.36 -33.48 16.15
CA CYS A 152 -16.51 -34.04 15.09
C CYS A 152 -17.11 -33.82 13.69
N ASP A 153 -18.41 -34.07 13.52
CA ASP A 153 -19.12 -33.88 12.25
C ASP A 153 -19.22 -32.41 11.88
N PHE A 154 -19.48 -31.54 12.86
CA PHE A 154 -19.51 -30.10 12.67
C PHE A 154 -18.17 -29.57 12.15
N VAL A 155 -17.06 -29.93 12.79
CA VAL A 155 -15.71 -29.52 12.37
C VAL A 155 -15.38 -30.06 10.98
N THR A 156 -15.69 -31.32 10.70
CA THR A 156 -15.41 -31.92 9.39
C THR A 156 -16.18 -31.20 8.28
N LYS A 157 -17.46 -30.87 8.51
CA LYS A 157 -18.27 -30.08 7.57
C LYS A 157 -17.76 -28.64 7.43
N LEU A 158 -17.35 -28.02 8.52
CA LEU A 158 -16.82 -26.65 8.50
C LEU A 158 -15.52 -26.57 7.69
N CYS A 159 -14.58 -27.47 7.93
CA CYS A 159 -13.34 -27.57 7.17
C CYS A 159 -13.56 -27.95 5.70
N SER A 160 -14.65 -28.67 5.36
CA SER A 160 -14.97 -28.96 3.95
C SER A 160 -15.46 -27.73 3.17
N LYS A 161 -16.05 -26.75 3.85
CA LYS A 161 -16.59 -25.52 3.23
C LYS A 161 -15.51 -24.46 3.01
N HIS A 162 -14.51 -24.41 3.89
CA HIS A 162 -13.40 -23.49 3.78
C HIS A 162 -12.23 -24.23 3.13
N SER A 163 -11.96 -23.93 1.86
CA SER A 163 -10.88 -24.53 1.07
C SER A 163 -9.58 -24.66 1.88
N ASN A 164 -8.83 -25.73 1.60
CA ASN A 164 -7.61 -26.20 2.29
C ASN A 164 -6.42 -25.21 2.31
N ASP A 165 -6.64 -23.96 1.92
CA ASP A 165 -5.61 -22.93 1.72
C ASP A 165 -5.06 -22.39 3.06
N ALA A 166 -5.85 -22.46 4.14
CA ALA A 166 -5.41 -22.01 5.46
C ALA A 166 -4.94 -23.19 6.34
N SER A 167 -3.67 -23.13 6.75
CA SER A 167 -2.99 -24.13 7.60
C SER A 167 -3.70 -24.38 8.94
N ILE A 168 -4.48 -23.41 9.43
CA ILE A 168 -5.23 -23.49 10.69
C ILE A 168 -6.31 -24.59 10.61
N PHE A 169 -7.08 -24.65 9.52
CA PHE A 169 -8.13 -25.68 9.35
C PHE A 169 -7.52 -27.08 9.24
N ARG A 170 -6.35 -27.20 8.60
CA ARG A 170 -5.62 -28.48 8.52
C ARG A 170 -5.15 -28.96 9.89
N ASN A 171 -4.57 -28.06 10.69
CA ASN A 171 -4.13 -28.40 12.05
C ASN A 171 -5.32 -28.78 12.94
N MET A 172 -6.45 -28.08 12.79
CA MET A 172 -7.67 -28.42 13.54
C MET A 172 -8.20 -29.81 13.17
N LEU A 173 -8.24 -30.14 11.87
CA LEU A 173 -8.67 -31.46 11.41
C LEU A 173 -7.78 -32.58 11.98
N TYR A 174 -6.46 -32.35 12.00
CA TYR A 174 -5.50 -33.28 12.60
C TYR A 174 -5.73 -33.50 14.10
N GLU A 175 -5.95 -32.43 14.88
CA GLU A 175 -6.23 -32.55 16.31
C GLU A 175 -7.57 -33.25 16.58
N VAL A 176 -8.60 -33.00 15.78
CA VAL A 176 -9.89 -33.71 15.88
C VAL A 176 -9.72 -35.20 15.54
N ASP A 177 -8.92 -35.54 14.54
CA ASP A 177 -8.66 -36.94 14.18
C ASP A 177 -7.96 -37.70 15.30
N LYS A 178 -6.98 -37.06 15.95
CA LYS A 178 -6.31 -37.59 17.14
C LYS A 178 -7.30 -37.78 18.31
N CYS A 179 -8.23 -36.85 18.51
CA CYS A 179 -9.28 -36.98 19.52
C CYS A 179 -10.22 -38.16 19.20
N LYS A 180 -10.56 -38.38 17.92
CA LYS A 180 -11.34 -39.55 17.48
C LYS A 180 -10.64 -40.86 17.83
N ASP A 181 -9.33 -40.97 17.63
CA ASP A 181 -8.57 -42.17 17.99
C ASP A 181 -8.60 -42.45 19.50
N ILE A 182 -8.45 -41.40 20.32
CA ILE A 182 -8.55 -41.53 21.78
C ILE A 182 -9.95 -41.99 22.17
N MET A 183 -10.99 -41.39 21.59
CA MET A 183 -12.38 -41.77 21.83
C MET A 183 -12.64 -43.24 21.49
N VAL A 184 -12.15 -43.71 20.34
CA VAL A 184 -12.22 -45.11 19.92
C VAL A 184 -11.54 -46.02 20.93
N ALA A 185 -10.31 -45.70 21.35
CA ALA A 185 -9.57 -46.51 22.31
C ALA A 185 -10.28 -46.60 23.68
N GLN A 186 -10.93 -45.52 24.11
CA GLN A 186 -11.73 -45.48 25.34
C GLN A 186 -13.00 -46.33 25.21
N MET A 187 -13.74 -46.20 24.11
CA MET A 187 -14.93 -47.01 23.84
C MET A 187 -14.61 -48.51 23.80
N ILE A 188 -13.51 -48.91 23.15
CA ILE A 188 -13.07 -50.32 23.09
C ILE A 188 -12.74 -50.87 24.48
N ARG A 189 -12.20 -50.02 25.37
CA ARG A 189 -11.93 -50.39 26.76
C ARG A 189 -13.22 -50.59 27.55
N GLU A 190 -14.18 -49.68 27.41
CA GLU A 190 -15.49 -49.79 28.07
C GLU A 190 -16.29 -51.01 27.57
N LEU A 191 -16.26 -51.28 26.27
CA LEU A 191 -16.87 -52.47 25.66
C LEU A 191 -16.33 -53.79 26.23
N SER A 192 -15.10 -53.78 26.74
CA SER A 192 -14.48 -54.96 27.34
C SER A 192 -14.80 -55.18 28.81
N GLY A 193 -15.44 -54.21 29.46
CA GLY A 193 -15.93 -54.33 30.83
C GLY A 193 -17.26 -55.06 30.90
N ASN A 194 -17.74 -55.27 32.14
CA ASN A 194 -19.08 -55.81 32.41
C ASN A 194 -20.14 -54.73 32.18
N ILE A 195 -20.47 -54.46 30.91
CA ILE A 195 -21.51 -53.50 30.54
C ILE A 195 -22.84 -54.19 30.19
N LEU A 196 -23.93 -53.48 30.45
CA LEU A 196 -25.28 -53.92 30.08
C LEU A 196 -25.45 -53.86 28.56
N LEU A 197 -26.15 -54.85 27.99
CA LEU A 197 -26.39 -54.99 26.54
C LEU A 197 -26.92 -53.70 25.86
N PRO A 198 -27.85 -52.92 26.46
CA PRO A 198 -28.33 -51.68 25.84
C PRO A 198 -27.25 -50.60 25.68
N THR A 199 -26.31 -50.51 26.62
CA THR A 199 -25.18 -49.57 26.58
C THR A 199 -24.15 -50.02 25.54
N CYS A 200 -23.91 -51.32 25.43
CA CYS A 200 -23.06 -51.90 24.40
C CYS A 200 -23.57 -51.58 22.98
N MET A 201 -24.88 -51.73 22.76
CA MET A 201 -25.51 -51.39 21.48
C MET A 201 -25.36 -49.90 21.12
N LYS A 202 -25.48 -49.00 22.11
CA LYS A 202 -25.23 -47.57 21.92
C LYS A 202 -23.76 -47.29 21.55
N MET A 203 -22.81 -47.91 22.24
CA MET A 203 -21.38 -47.76 21.92
C MET A 203 -21.02 -48.27 20.52
N ILE A 204 -21.60 -49.38 20.08
CA ILE A 204 -21.41 -49.88 18.70
C ILE A 204 -21.98 -48.90 17.67
N LYS A 205 -23.14 -48.28 17.97
CA LYS A 205 -23.71 -47.23 17.12
C LYS A 205 -22.77 -46.03 17.02
N TYR A 206 -22.18 -45.58 18.13
CA TYR A 206 -21.21 -44.49 18.15
C TYR A 206 -19.94 -44.81 17.36
N LEU A 207 -19.36 -46.00 17.55
CA LEU A 207 -18.20 -46.44 16.77
C LEU A 207 -18.48 -46.48 15.26
N ARG A 208 -19.72 -46.80 14.86
CA ARG A 208 -20.15 -46.74 13.46
C ARG A 208 -20.21 -45.31 12.93
N GLN A 209 -20.66 -44.36 13.73
CA GLN A 209 -20.78 -42.95 13.34
C GLN A 209 -19.43 -42.24 13.21
N ILE A 210 -18.40 -42.70 13.92
CA ILE A 210 -17.04 -42.14 13.86
C ILE A 210 -16.31 -42.53 12.55
N ASP A 211 -16.87 -43.47 11.77
CA ASP A 211 -16.38 -43.94 10.45
C ASP A 211 -14.92 -44.43 10.43
N ARG A 212 -14.39 -44.85 11.59
CA ARG A 212 -13.03 -45.40 11.73
C ARG A 212 -12.93 -46.91 11.49
N PHE A 213 -14.03 -47.65 11.59
CA PHE A 213 -14.06 -49.11 11.43
C PHE A 213 -15.03 -49.54 10.33
N THR A 214 -14.54 -50.40 9.44
CA THR A 214 -15.41 -51.17 8.55
C THR A 214 -16.26 -52.16 9.36
N GLU A 215 -17.46 -52.47 8.88
CA GLU A 215 -18.45 -53.30 9.59
C GLU A 215 -17.87 -54.67 10.05
N ASP A 216 -16.97 -55.26 9.26
CA ASP A 216 -16.29 -56.51 9.58
C ASP A 216 -15.32 -56.38 10.76
N GLN A 217 -14.60 -55.26 10.87
CA GLN A 217 -13.68 -55.00 11.98
C GLN A 217 -14.43 -54.76 13.29
N LEU A 218 -15.61 -54.15 13.23
CA LEU A 218 -16.51 -54.00 14.38
C LEU A 218 -17.01 -55.35 14.88
N ARG A 219 -17.46 -56.23 13.97
CA ARG A 219 -17.92 -57.58 14.31
C ARG A 219 -16.80 -58.42 14.92
N ILE A 220 -15.59 -58.38 14.35
CA ILE A 220 -14.43 -59.14 14.87
C ILE A 220 -14.03 -58.63 16.26
N ASN A 221 -14.00 -57.31 16.49
CA ASN A 221 -13.68 -56.76 17.81
C ASN A 221 -14.73 -57.14 18.86
N PHE A 222 -16.01 -57.07 18.50
CA PHE A 222 -17.10 -57.49 19.39
C PHE A 222 -16.98 -58.98 19.76
N LEU A 223 -16.80 -59.86 18.77
CA LEU A 223 -16.67 -61.30 18.99
C LEU A 223 -15.39 -61.65 19.75
N THR A 224 -14.26 -61.04 19.42
CA THR A 224 -12.99 -61.32 20.11
C THR A 224 -13.05 -60.88 21.58
N ARG A 225 -13.70 -59.74 21.87
CA ARG A 225 -13.70 -59.17 23.22
C ARG A 225 -14.78 -59.75 24.14
N HIS A 226 -15.96 -60.11 23.64
CA HIS A 226 -17.02 -60.69 24.49
C HIS A 226 -16.97 -62.23 24.59
N LEU A 227 -16.38 -62.92 23.62
CA LEU A 227 -16.39 -64.39 23.54
C LEU A 227 -15.10 -65.03 24.13
N VAL A 228 -13.99 -64.29 24.20
CA VAL A 228 -12.74 -64.75 24.84
C VAL A 228 -12.84 -64.76 26.38
N PRO A 229 -13.39 -63.73 27.07
CA PRO A 229 -13.53 -63.76 28.53
C PRO A 229 -14.49 -64.85 28.99
N THR A 230 -15.61 -65.04 28.30
CA THR A 230 -16.61 -66.07 28.64
C THR A 230 -16.07 -67.48 28.46
N ARG A 231 -15.20 -67.75 27.47
CA ARG A 231 -14.53 -69.05 27.34
C ARG A 231 -13.50 -69.32 28.45
N ILE A 232 -12.75 -68.30 28.87
CA ILE A 232 -11.76 -68.42 29.97
C ILE A 232 -12.47 -68.58 31.32
N GLU A 233 -13.55 -67.85 31.58
CA GLU A 233 -14.35 -67.99 32.79
C GLU A 233 -15.08 -69.34 32.86
N GLN A 234 -15.63 -69.83 31.75
CA GLN A 234 -16.24 -71.17 31.72
C GLN A 234 -15.20 -72.28 31.89
N ARG A 235 -13.99 -72.12 31.33
CA ARG A 235 -12.87 -73.07 31.54
C ARG A 235 -12.35 -73.05 32.98
N ASN A 236 -12.27 -71.88 33.61
CA ASN A 236 -11.88 -71.73 35.03
C ASN A 236 -12.96 -72.22 36.02
N ARG A 237 -14.25 -72.15 35.67
CA ARG A 237 -15.32 -72.79 36.47
C ARG A 237 -15.28 -74.31 36.35
N LYS A 238 -15.04 -74.86 35.15
CA LYS A 238 -14.90 -76.31 34.96
C LYS A 238 -13.68 -76.87 35.70
N SER A 239 -12.51 -76.22 35.66
CA SER A 239 -11.33 -76.68 36.42
C SER A 239 -11.52 -76.60 37.94
N LYS A 240 -12.24 -75.60 38.47
CA LYS A 240 -12.59 -75.55 39.91
C LYS A 240 -13.59 -76.63 40.34
N LEU A 241 -14.47 -77.10 39.46
CA LEU A 241 -15.38 -78.23 39.73
C LEU A 241 -14.63 -79.58 39.74
N PHE A 242 -13.59 -79.73 38.90
CA PHE A 242 -12.77 -80.95 38.90
C PHE A 242 -11.86 -81.10 40.13
N ILE A 243 -11.45 -80.00 40.77
CA ILE A 243 -10.60 -80.05 41.99
C ILE A 243 -11.42 -80.30 43.27
N LYS A 244 -12.75 -80.10 43.22
CA LYS A 244 -13.64 -80.33 44.38
C LYS A 244 -14.28 -81.72 44.42
N SER A 245 -13.96 -82.60 43.46
CA SER A 245 -14.56 -83.92 43.29
C SER A 245 -13.57 -85.10 43.38
N ASN A 246 -12.33 -84.83 43.81
CA ASN A 246 -11.32 -85.80 44.25
C ASN A 246 -10.91 -85.46 45.69
#